data_AF-A3IT78-F1
#
_entry.id   AF-A3IT78-F1
#
_cell.length_a   1.000
_cell.length_b   1.000
_cell.length_c   1.000
_cell.angle_alpha   90.00
_cell.angle_beta   90.00
_cell.angle_gamma   90.00
#
_symmetry.space_group_name_H-M   'P 1'
#
loop_
_entity.id
_entity.type
_entity.pdbx_description
1 polymer ?
#
loop_
_entity_poly.entity_id
_entity_poly.type
_entity_poly.pdbx_seq_one_letter_code
_entity_poly.pdbx_strand_id
1 'polypeptide(L)'
;AYIKSLFKQLQPVWNIVQEIGHNYDIEISCVIYTDGEVPSIHFDQEIINKSHQINAEIDVDLYILPDNTIENEQKINNLVEFT
;
A
#
# COMPACT_ATOMS: atom_id res chain seq x y z
N ALA A 1 2.24 -2.03 -9.16
CA ALA A 1 1.08 -1.58 -9.96
C ALA A 1 0.13 -0.69 -9.16
N TYR A 2 -0.27 -1.10 -7.95
CA TYR A 2 -1.25 -0.37 -7.13
C TYR A 2 -0.81 1.03 -6.69
N ILE A 3 0.41 1.21 -6.15
CA ILE A 3 0.91 2.54 -5.76
C ILE A 3 0.98 3.51 -6.97
N LYS A 4 1.39 3.04 -8.15
CA LYS A 4 1.38 3.88 -9.37
C LYS A 4 -0.04 4.29 -9.78
N SER A 5 -1.04 3.43 -9.55
CA SER A 5 -2.45 3.76 -9.75
C SER A 5 -2.92 4.84 -8.77
N LEU A 6 -2.53 4.75 -7.49
CA LEU A 6 -2.80 5.79 -6.50
C LEU A 6 -2.24 7.14 -6.95
N PHE A 7 -0.97 7.19 -7.39
CA PHE A 7 -0.40 8.44 -7.91
C PHE A 7 -1.13 8.98 -9.13
N LYS A 8 -1.60 8.12 -10.03
CA LYS A 8 -2.40 8.53 -11.18
C LYS A 8 -3.75 9.14 -10.75
N GLN A 9 -4.37 8.59 -9.72
CA GLN A 9 -5.63 9.11 -9.16
C GLN A 9 -5.43 10.44 -8.43
N LEU A 10 -4.30 10.61 -7.74
CA LEU A 10 -3.93 11.85 -7.06
C LEU A 10 -3.43 12.93 -8.02
N GLN A 11 -3.04 12.57 -9.25
CA GLN A 11 -2.46 13.50 -10.22
C GLN A 11 -3.28 14.80 -10.46
N PRO A 12 -4.62 14.77 -10.56
CA PRO A 12 -5.42 15.99 -10.74
C PRO A 12 -5.33 16.98 -9.57
N VAL A 13 -5.00 16.49 -8.36
CA VAL A 13 -4.92 17.27 -7.12
C VAL A 13 -3.51 17.25 -6.52
N TRP A 14 -2.50 16.90 -7.32
CA TRP A 14 -1.15 16.62 -6.83
C TRP A 14 -0.57 17.78 -6.00
N ASN A 15 -0.71 19.02 -6.47
CA ASN A 15 -0.21 20.21 -5.76
C ASN A 15 -0.83 20.36 -4.37
N ILE A 16 -2.10 20.00 -4.20
CA ILE A 16 -2.79 20.06 -2.91
C ILE A 16 -2.22 18.97 -1.99
N VAL A 17 -1.99 17.77 -2.50
CA VAL A 17 -1.37 16.67 -1.73
C VAL A 17 0.05 17.06 -1.29
N GLN A 18 0.82 17.73 -2.14
CA GLN A 18 2.15 18.24 -1.78
C GLN A 18 2.08 19.31 -0.69
N GLU A 19 1.11 20.22 -0.74
CA GLU A 19 0.89 21.23 0.30
C GLU A 19 0.51 20.60 1.64
N ILE A 20 -0.35 19.56 1.61
CA ILE A 20 -0.69 18.77 2.81
C ILE A 20 0.58 18.12 3.35
N GLY A 21 1.36 17.46 2.50
CA GLY A 21 2.61 16.78 2.88
C GLY A 21 3.69 17.71 3.44
N HIS A 22 3.63 19.02 3.15
CA HIS A 22 4.52 20.00 3.77
C HIS A 22 4.16 20.29 5.24
N ASN A 23 2.88 20.15 5.59
CA ASN A 23 2.36 20.52 6.90
C ASN A 23 2.06 19.30 7.79
N TYR A 24 1.92 18.12 7.19
CA TYR A 24 1.53 16.88 7.84
C TYR A 24 2.31 15.71 7.27
N ASP A 25 2.51 14.69 8.10
CA ASP A 25 3.04 13.41 7.64
C ASP A 25 1.94 12.67 6.85
N ILE A 26 2.34 12.09 5.72
CA ILE A 26 1.45 11.26 4.87
C ILE A 26 1.97 9.83 4.92
N GLU A 27 1.06 8.87 4.90
CA GLU A 27 1.41 7.45 4.80
C GLU A 27 0.62 6.79 3.67
N ILE A 28 1.30 5.96 2.89
CA ILE A 28 0.71 5.05 1.91
C ILE A 28 0.73 3.66 2.55
N SER A 29 -0.36 3.30 3.22
CA SER A 29 -0.51 2.00 3.86
C SER A 29 -0.87 0.93 2.82
N CYS A 30 -0.08 -0.14 2.76
CA CYS A 30 -0.26 -1.27 1.85
C CYS A 30 -0.46 -2.55 2.64
N VAL A 31 -1.45 -3.35 2.26
CA VAL A 31 -1.63 -4.70 2.83
C VAL A 31 -1.44 -5.75 1.75
N ILE A 32 -0.58 -6.72 2.02
CA ILE A 32 -0.27 -7.84 1.12
C ILE A 32 -0.61 -9.14 1.83
N TYR A 33 -1.45 -9.95 1.18
CA TYR A 33 -1.72 -11.34 1.56
C TYR A 33 -1.05 -12.26 0.57
N THR A 34 -0.36 -13.28 1.07
CA THR A 34 0.33 -14.29 0.27
C THR A 34 0.13 -15.67 0.86
N ASP A 35 0.06 -16.70 0.02
CA ASP A 35 -0.04 -18.09 0.47
C ASP A 35 1.34 -18.75 0.45
N GLY A 36 1.78 -19.26 1.61
CA GLY A 36 2.98 -20.09 1.76
C GLY A 36 4.34 -19.38 1.62
N GLU A 37 4.53 -18.52 0.62
CA GLU A 37 5.81 -17.87 0.31
C GLU A 37 5.81 -16.35 0.54
N VAL A 38 6.96 -15.82 0.98
CA VAL A 38 7.20 -14.37 1.11
C VAL A 38 7.42 -13.76 -0.28
N PRO A 39 6.58 -12.83 -0.75
CA PRO A 39 6.78 -12.19 -2.03
C PRO A 39 7.99 -11.23 -1.97
N SER A 40 8.66 -11.08 -3.10
CA SER A 40 9.58 -9.96 -3.28
C SER A 40 8.79 -8.66 -3.41
N ILE A 41 9.04 -7.71 -2.50
CA ILE A 41 8.47 -6.37 -2.56
C ILE A 41 9.50 -5.45 -3.22
N HIS A 42 9.11 -4.80 -4.32
CA HIS A 42 9.98 -3.92 -5.08
C HIS A 42 9.32 -2.55 -5.30
N PHE A 43 10.03 -1.50 -4.89
CA PHE A 43 9.70 -0.11 -5.20
C PHE A 43 10.75 0.45 -6.14
N ASP A 44 10.31 0.83 -7.35
CA ASP A 44 11.20 1.46 -8.31
C ASP A 44 11.42 2.95 -7.99
N GLN A 45 12.39 3.55 -8.68
CA GLN A 45 12.78 4.95 -8.45
C GLN A 45 11.61 5.94 -8.64
N GLU A 46 10.67 5.63 -9.53
CA GLU A 46 9.49 6.47 -9.74
C GLU A 46 8.62 6.49 -8.48
N ILE A 47 8.39 5.33 -7.87
CA ILE A 47 7.63 5.21 -6.63
C ILE A 47 8.31 5.97 -5.49
N ILE A 48 9.62 5.79 -5.32
CA ILE A 48 10.38 6.49 -4.28
C ILE A 48 10.32 8.00 -4.47
N ASN A 49 10.55 8.49 -5.69
CA ASN A 49 10.56 9.92 -5.98
C ASN A 49 9.19 10.56 -5.75
N LYS A 50 8.11 9.91 -6.21
CA LYS A 50 6.75 10.44 -6.05
C LYS A 50 6.31 10.44 -4.59
N SER A 51 6.66 9.42 -3.81
CA SER A 51 6.36 9.38 -2.38
C SER A 51 7.10 10.50 -1.63
N HIS A 52 8.37 10.72 -1.96
CA HIS A 52 9.15 11.81 -1.38
C HIS A 52 8.57 13.20 -1.71
N GLN A 53 8.06 13.41 -2.92
CA GLN A 53 7.45 14.68 -3.34
C GLN A 53 6.23 15.11 -2.52
N ILE A 54 5.54 14.15 -1.88
CA ILE A 54 4.38 14.38 -1.02
C ILE A 54 4.70 14.10 0.45
N ASN A 55 5.98 13.97 0.82
CA ASN A 55 6.41 13.61 2.17
C ASN A 55 5.69 12.36 2.72
N ALA A 56 5.50 11.35 1.86
CA ALA A 56 4.81 10.12 2.23
C ALA A 56 5.79 9.00 2.62
N GLU A 57 5.53 8.38 3.76
CA GLU A 57 6.03 7.05 4.11
C GLU A 57 5.24 5.98 3.35
N ILE A 58 5.87 4.83 3.09
CA ILE A 58 5.18 3.65 2.56
C ILE A 58 5.28 2.58 3.66
N ASP A 59 4.15 2.26 4.27
CA ASP A 59 4.04 1.16 5.23
C ASP A 59 3.46 -0.09 4.55
N VAL A 60 4.03 -1.25 4.84
CA VAL A 60 3.62 -2.52 4.22
C VAL A 60 3.40 -3.59 5.27
N ASP A 61 2.13 -3.91 5.48
CA ASP A 61 1.73 -5.08 6.23
C ASP A 61 1.73 -6.32 5.33
N LEU A 62 2.56 -7.31 5.67
CA LEU A 62 2.63 -8.59 4.97
C LEU A 62 2.07 -9.70 5.84
N TYR A 63 0.99 -10.33 5.36
CA TYR A 63 0.37 -11.49 5.97
C TYR A 63 0.63 -12.74 5.12
N ILE A 64 1.33 -13.70 5.69
CA ILE A 64 1.58 -15.01 5.07
C ILE A 64 0.55 -15.98 5.62
N LEU A 65 -0.35 -16.42 4.75
CA LEU A 65 -1.38 -17.38 5.06
C LEU A 65 -0.81 -18.80 4.91
N PRO A 66 -1.13 -19.71 5.84
CA PRO A 66 -0.71 -21.11 5.71
C PRO A 66 -1.40 -21.76 4.50
N ASP A 67 -0.74 -22.72 3.84
CA ASP A 67 -1.33 -23.43 2.69
C ASP A 67 -2.73 -23.96 3.01
N ASN A 68 -3.71 -23.56 2.18
CA ASN A 68 -5.13 -23.89 2.18
C ASN A 68 -5.60 -24.89 3.26
N THR A 69 -6.01 -24.35 4.39
CA THR A 69 -7.10 -24.95 5.17
C THR A 69 -8.35 -24.10 4.98
N ILE A 70 -9.52 -24.74 4.95
CA ILE A 70 -10.85 -24.15 4.70
C ILE A 70 -11.15 -22.92 5.61
N GLU A 71 -10.38 -22.70 6.67
CA GLU A 71 -10.43 -21.53 7.57
C GLU A 71 -9.88 -20.22 6.98
N ASN A 72 -9.01 -20.26 5.96
CA ASN A 72 -8.36 -19.05 5.44
C ASN A 72 -9.29 -18.16 4.61
N GLU A 73 -10.20 -18.75 3.82
CA GLU A 73 -11.17 -17.96 3.03
C GLU A 73 -12.10 -17.14 3.93
N GLN A 74 -12.48 -17.67 5.10
CA GLN A 74 -13.29 -16.95 6.09
C GLN A 74 -12.50 -15.85 6.79
N LYS A 75 -11.20 -16.06 7.08
CA LYS A 75 -10.33 -15.03 7.67
C LYS A 75 -10.03 -13.89 6.72
N ILE A 76 -9.80 -14.16 5.43
CA ILE A 76 -9.57 -13.12 4.41
C ILE A 76 -10.80 -12.22 4.30
N ASN A 77 -11.99 -12.80 4.18
CA ASN A 77 -13.23 -12.01 4.07
C ASN A 77 -13.47 -11.13 5.30
N ASN A 78 -13.22 -11.65 6.51
CA ASN A 78 -13.37 -10.86 7.73
C ASN A 78 -12.33 -9.74 7.84
N LEU A 79 -11.08 -9.96 7.41
CA LEU A 79 -10.04 -8.92 7.42
C LEU A 79 -10.35 -7.77 6.45
N VAL A 80 -10.95 -8.08 5.30
CA VAL A 80 -11.38 -7.07 4.31
C VAL A 80 -12.57 -6.25 4.82
N GLU A 81 -13.42 -6.78 5.70
CA GLU A 81 -14.55 -6.03 6.28
C GLU A 81 -14.15 -5.00 7.35
N PHE A 82 -12.93 -5.08 7.91
CA PHE A 82 -12.45 -4.15 8.95
C PHE A 82 -11.50 -3.04 8.44
N THR A 83 -11.21 -3.01 7.14
CA THR A 83 -10.44 -1.95 6.43
C THR A 83 -11.34 -1.18 5.48
#